data_AF-A0A352S5Z8-F1
#
_entry.id   AF-A0A352S5Z8-F1
#
_cell.length_a   1.000
_cell.length_b   1.000
_cell.length_c   1.000
_cell.angle_alpha   90.00
_cell.angle_beta   90.00
_cell.angle_gamma   90.00
#
_symmetry.space_group_name_H-M   'P 1'
#
loop_
_entity.id
_entity.type
_entity.pdbx_description
1 polymer ?
#
loop_
_entity_poly.entity_id
_entity_poly.type
_entity_poly.pdbx_seq_one_letter_code
_entity_poly.pdbx_strand_id
1 'polypeptide(L)'
;MVYRGGVRHAAACPEPNRIRTQEMKAKSTWIAVATVLVAAAALQGCSTTSSRLSDDGKSDQIAFPDPASSWPKDGTFPNIDNLRMLAPGMTKSQLYPLLDRPHFNEGFFGVREWDYLFNFRTGRAAPDDIVQCQMKVVFDKNEKTRAYYWKPESCASFLNKPAPEVQRVVMPPVVAA
;
A
#
# COMPACT_ATOMS: atom_id res chain seq x y z
N MET A 1 -5.00 -39.23 -94.52
CA MET A 1 -4.69 -40.51 -93.83
C MET A 1 -4.03 -40.14 -92.50
N VAL A 2 -4.45 -40.51 -91.28
CA VAL A 2 -5.28 -41.60 -90.75
C VAL A 2 -5.77 -41.19 -89.33
N TYR A 3 -7.03 -41.51 -89.04
CA TYR A 3 -7.71 -41.92 -87.78
C TYR A 3 -7.16 -41.52 -86.39
N ARG A 4 -7.96 -40.95 -85.46
CA ARG A 4 -9.07 -41.54 -84.63
C ARG A 4 -8.55 -42.30 -83.40
N GLY A 5 -9.17 -42.07 -82.24
CA GLY A 5 -9.06 -42.92 -81.03
C GLY A 5 -8.82 -42.07 -79.76
N GLY A 6 -9.65 -42.02 -78.72
CA GLY A 6 -10.75 -42.89 -78.33
C GLY A 6 -10.25 -44.22 -77.79
N VAL A 7 -10.12 -44.39 -76.47
CA VAL A 7 -10.50 -45.61 -75.71
C VAL A 7 -10.62 -45.26 -74.21
N ARG A 8 -11.75 -45.69 -73.60
CA ARG A 8 -12.03 -45.77 -72.16
C ARG A 8 -11.53 -47.12 -71.63
N HIS A 9 -10.88 -47.22 -70.47
CA HIS A 9 -10.87 -48.41 -69.58
C HIS A 9 -10.40 -47.93 -68.19
N ALA A 10 -11.26 -47.97 -67.18
CA ALA A 10 -11.50 -49.08 -66.24
C ALA A 10 -10.64 -48.93 -64.97
N ALA A 11 -11.33 -48.91 -63.84
CA ALA A 11 -10.82 -48.55 -62.52
C ALA A 11 -9.87 -49.60 -61.95
N ALA A 12 -8.77 -49.11 -61.36
CA ALA A 12 -7.90 -49.83 -60.44
C ALA A 12 -7.95 -49.11 -59.07
N CYS A 13 -8.20 -49.87 -58.00
CA CYS A 13 -7.87 -49.52 -56.62
C CYS A 13 -6.87 -50.58 -56.12
N PRO A 14 -6.11 -50.39 -55.02
CA PRO A 14 -5.74 -49.17 -54.30
C PRO A 14 -4.22 -49.09 -54.02
N GLU A 15 -3.71 -47.93 -53.59
CA GLU A 15 -2.40 -47.86 -52.92
C GLU A 15 -2.47 -46.85 -51.76
N PRO A 16 -2.02 -47.20 -50.54
CA PRO A 16 -2.09 -46.32 -49.39
C PRO A 16 -0.77 -45.55 -49.29
N ASN A 17 -0.76 -44.26 -49.65
CA ASN A 17 0.28 -43.41 -49.08
C ASN A 17 -0.02 -41.93 -49.15
N ARG A 18 0.18 -41.31 -47.98
CA ARG A 18 1.09 -40.18 -47.76
C ARG A 18 0.37 -39.14 -46.92
N ILE A 19 0.64 -39.24 -45.62
CA ILE A 19 0.36 -38.22 -44.61
C ILE A 19 0.79 -36.87 -45.21
N ARG A 20 -0.19 -36.03 -45.51
CA ARG A 20 0.05 -34.64 -45.89
C ARG A 20 0.31 -33.89 -44.59
N THR A 21 1.58 -33.79 -44.21
CA THR A 21 2.04 -32.81 -43.23
C THR A 21 1.55 -31.45 -43.69
N GLN A 22 0.52 -30.93 -43.01
CA GLN A 22 0.12 -29.55 -43.22
C GLN A 22 1.26 -28.67 -42.72
N GLU A 23 1.88 -27.97 -43.67
CA GLU A 23 2.73 -26.84 -43.35
C GLU A 23 1.87 -25.82 -42.60
N MET A 24 2.09 -25.75 -41.28
CA MET A 24 1.53 -24.72 -40.42
C MET A 24 2.12 -23.39 -40.88
N LYS A 25 1.42 -22.75 -41.83
CA LYS A 25 1.76 -21.43 -42.37
C LYS A 25 2.03 -20.48 -41.21
N ALA A 26 3.25 -19.94 -41.20
CA ALA A 26 3.74 -18.84 -40.40
C ALA A 26 2.87 -17.58 -40.55
N LYS A 27 1.71 -17.55 -39.87
CA LYS A 27 0.78 -16.41 -39.78
C LYS A 27 0.27 -16.16 -38.37
N SER A 28 0.87 -16.83 -37.36
CA SER A 28 0.45 -16.75 -35.96
C SER A 28 1.53 -16.15 -35.05
N THR A 29 2.32 -15.20 -35.55
CA THR A 29 3.29 -14.46 -34.72
C THR A 29 2.85 -13.02 -34.44
N TRP A 30 1.83 -12.51 -35.13
CA TRP A 30 1.36 -11.13 -34.98
C TRP A 30 0.26 -10.96 -33.94
N ILE A 31 -0.50 -12.02 -33.62
CA ILE A 31 -1.59 -11.95 -32.64
C ILE A 31 -1.05 -12.07 -31.20
N ALA A 32 0.00 -12.85 -30.98
CA ALA A 32 0.59 -13.03 -29.64
C ALA A 32 1.29 -11.78 -29.09
N VAL A 33 1.77 -10.87 -29.96
CA VAL A 33 2.43 -9.63 -29.53
C VAL A 33 1.41 -8.58 -29.07
N ALA A 34 0.22 -8.56 -29.66
CA ALA A 34 -0.83 -7.60 -29.32
C ALA A 34 -1.46 -7.85 -27.95
N THR A 35 -1.59 -9.11 -27.51
CA THR A 35 -2.17 -9.45 -26.20
C THR A 35 -1.24 -9.15 -25.02
N VAL A 36 0.09 -9.17 -25.21
CA VAL A 36 1.05 -8.81 -24.14
C VAL A 36 1.09 -7.29 -23.90
N LEU A 37 0.91 -6.48 -24.95
CA LEU A 37 0.94 -5.01 -24.84
C LEU A 37 -0.28 -4.42 -24.12
N VAL A 38 -1.47 -5.04 -24.23
CA VAL A 38 -2.68 -4.56 -23.53
C VAL A 38 -2.65 -4.86 -22.02
N ALA A 39 -1.97 -5.93 -21.59
CA ALA A 39 -1.85 -6.26 -20.16
C ALA A 39 -0.93 -5.30 -19.38
N ALA A 40 0.00 -4.61 -20.05
CA ALA A 40 0.93 -3.68 -19.39
C ALA A 40 0.31 -2.32 -19.06
N ALA A 41 -0.81 -1.94 -19.69
CA ALA A 41 -1.44 -0.62 -19.51
C ALA A 41 -2.44 -0.55 -18.35
N ALA A 42 -2.77 -1.67 -17.70
CA ALA A 42 -3.73 -1.74 -16.59
C ALA A 42 -3.08 -1.56 -15.19
N LEU A 43 -1.76 -1.43 -15.11
CA LEU A 43 -1.06 -1.12 -13.86
C LEU A 43 -1.00 0.41 -13.63
N GLN A 44 -2.15 1.07 -13.63
CA GLN A 44 -2.26 2.34 -12.91
C GLN A 44 -2.35 2.01 -11.42
N GLY A 45 -1.20 1.69 -10.82
CA GLY A 45 -1.12 1.55 -9.37
C GLY A 45 -1.56 2.86 -8.72
N CYS A 46 -2.43 2.79 -7.70
CA CYS A 46 -2.72 3.94 -6.85
C CYS A 46 -1.39 4.48 -6.33
N SER A 47 -0.96 5.67 -6.78
CA SER A 47 0.32 6.23 -6.34
C SER A 47 0.23 6.51 -4.85
N THR A 48 1.04 5.81 -4.06
CA THR A 48 1.23 6.15 -2.65
C THR A 48 1.90 7.53 -2.61
N THR A 49 1.34 8.45 -1.81
CA THR A 49 1.89 9.80 -1.68
C THR A 49 3.15 9.71 -0.82
N SER A 50 4.32 9.71 -1.44
CA SER A 50 5.62 9.65 -0.78
C SER A 50 6.42 10.94 -0.94
N SER A 51 7.25 11.25 0.05
CA SER A 51 8.17 12.38 0.01
C SER A 51 9.44 11.99 -0.73
N ARG A 52 10.09 12.96 -1.39
CA ARG A 52 11.42 12.75 -1.96
C ARG A 52 12.46 12.90 -0.85
N LEU A 53 13.00 11.77 -0.39
CA LEU A 53 13.96 11.73 0.72
C LEU A 53 15.40 11.56 0.20
N SER A 54 16.33 12.36 0.72
CA SER A 54 17.77 12.08 0.60
C SER A 54 18.16 10.83 1.40
N ASP A 55 19.36 10.29 1.20
CA ASP A 55 19.87 9.13 1.95
C ASP A 55 19.78 9.29 3.48
N ASP A 56 20.03 10.50 3.98
CA ASP A 56 19.99 10.84 5.41
C ASP A 56 18.57 11.15 5.93
N GLY A 57 17.54 10.90 5.12
CA GLY A 57 16.13 11.08 5.48
C GLY A 57 15.70 12.54 5.58
N LYS A 58 16.34 13.44 4.83
CA LYS A 58 15.92 14.85 4.72
C LYS A 58 15.05 15.04 3.48
N SER A 59 14.16 16.02 3.54
CA SER A 59 13.35 16.46 2.41
C SER A 59 12.96 17.92 2.58
N ASP A 60 12.90 18.65 1.48
CA ASP A 60 12.40 20.03 1.44
C ASP A 60 10.86 20.07 1.37
N GLN A 61 10.23 18.93 1.05
CA GLN A 61 8.77 18.84 0.92
C GLN A 61 8.28 17.50 1.47
N ILE A 62 7.59 17.56 2.62
CA ILE A 62 6.96 16.41 3.24
C ILE A 62 5.53 16.26 2.70
N ALA A 63 5.24 15.11 2.11
CA ALA A 63 3.95 14.79 1.52
C ALA A 63 3.19 13.80 2.42
N PHE A 64 1.94 14.12 2.78
CA PHE A 64 1.09 13.24 3.59
C PHE A 64 0.02 12.57 2.71
N PRO A 65 -0.31 11.29 2.94
CA PRO A 65 -1.39 10.62 2.22
C PRO A 65 -2.76 11.23 2.54
N ASP A 66 -3.76 10.94 1.71
CA ASP A 66 -5.15 11.29 1.98
C ASP A 66 -5.66 10.55 3.23
N PRO A 67 -6.12 11.24 4.29
CA PRO A 67 -6.67 10.61 5.50
C PRO A 67 -7.72 9.52 5.23
N ALA A 68 -8.54 9.66 4.18
CA ALA A 68 -9.57 8.69 3.83
C ALA A 68 -8.99 7.34 3.37
N SER A 69 -7.73 7.31 2.96
CA SER A 69 -7.01 6.09 2.57
C SER A 69 -6.46 5.29 3.76
N SER A 70 -6.58 5.82 4.99
CA SER A 70 -6.09 5.15 6.19
C SER A 70 -6.81 3.83 6.49
N TRP A 71 -6.11 3.00 7.26
CA TRP A 71 -6.61 1.80 7.91
C TRP A 71 -5.98 1.68 9.30
N PRO A 72 -6.74 1.81 10.40
CA PRO A 72 -8.20 1.96 10.46
C PRO A 72 -8.72 3.28 9.85
N LYS A 73 -9.94 3.25 9.28
CA LYS A 73 -10.52 4.37 8.50
C LYS A 73 -10.69 5.66 9.29
N ASP A 74 -11.02 5.55 10.57
CA ASP A 74 -11.25 6.70 11.44
C ASP A 74 -10.00 7.11 12.23
N GLY A 75 -8.85 6.46 11.98
CA GLY A 75 -7.65 6.59 12.79
C GLY A 75 -7.76 5.89 14.15
N THR A 76 -6.77 6.12 15.01
CA THR A 76 -6.71 5.51 16.37
C THR A 76 -6.46 6.56 17.43
N PHE A 77 -6.72 6.24 18.69
CA PHE A 77 -6.32 7.07 19.83
C PHE A 77 -4.97 6.57 20.36
N PRO A 78 -3.85 7.25 20.07
CA PRO A 78 -2.54 6.76 20.46
C PRO A 78 -2.32 6.92 21.97
N ASN A 79 -1.42 6.10 22.53
CA ASN A 79 -0.88 6.35 23.86
C ASN A 79 0.13 7.52 23.79
N ILE A 80 -0.17 8.61 24.49
CA ILE A 80 0.67 9.82 24.49
C ILE A 80 2.05 9.55 25.08
N ASP A 81 2.16 8.69 26.10
CA ASP A 81 3.44 8.39 26.72
C ASP A 81 4.35 7.62 25.76
N ASN A 82 3.80 6.71 24.95
CA ASN A 82 4.56 6.06 23.88
C ASN A 82 5.05 7.07 22.83
N LEU A 83 4.21 8.05 22.45
CA LEU A 83 4.59 9.11 21.50
C LEU A 83 5.70 10.00 22.05
N ARG A 84 5.72 10.27 23.36
CA ARG A 84 6.78 11.04 24.04
C ARG A 84 8.13 10.33 24.07
N MET A 85 8.15 9.00 23.94
CA MET A 85 9.38 8.22 23.91
C MET A 85 10.07 8.26 22.54
N LEU A 86 9.41 8.79 21.51
CA LEU A 86 9.96 8.87 20.16
C LEU A 86 11.16 9.83 20.11
N ALA A 87 12.24 9.37 19.50
CA ALA A 87 13.46 10.14 19.29
C ALA A 87 14.13 9.76 17.96
N PRO A 88 14.91 10.67 17.35
CA PRO A 88 15.75 10.31 16.21
C PRO A 88 16.73 9.17 16.55
N GLY A 89 17.04 8.32 15.58
CA GLY A 89 17.98 7.21 15.71
C GLY A 89 17.37 5.87 16.12
N MET A 90 16.05 5.82 16.35
CA MET A 90 15.34 4.59 16.69
C MET A 90 15.17 3.68 15.48
N THR A 91 15.10 2.36 15.70
CA THR A 91 14.80 1.37 14.66
C THR A 91 13.30 1.16 14.49
N LYS A 92 12.89 0.65 13.33
CA LYS A 92 11.53 0.15 13.11
C LYS A 92 11.05 -0.83 14.20
N SER A 93 11.93 -1.73 14.66
CA SER A 93 11.63 -2.68 15.74
C SER A 93 11.35 -2.02 17.09
N GLN A 94 11.99 -0.88 17.39
CA GLN A 94 11.70 -0.09 18.59
C GLN A 94 10.41 0.72 18.44
N LEU A 95 10.04 1.12 17.23
CA LEU A 95 8.81 1.87 16.97
C LEU A 95 7.56 1.01 17.01
N TYR A 96 7.60 -0.23 16.54
CA TYR A 96 6.42 -1.12 16.54
C TYR A 96 5.71 -1.24 17.89
N PRO A 97 6.38 -1.47 19.05
CA PRO A 97 5.70 -1.53 20.33
C PRO A 97 5.18 -0.15 20.81
N LEU A 98 5.66 0.96 20.23
CA LEU A 98 5.24 2.31 20.62
C LEU A 98 4.04 2.80 19.79
N LEU A 99 4.05 2.53 18.48
CA LEU A 99 3.13 3.11 17.50
C LEU A 99 2.23 2.09 16.81
N ASP A 100 2.49 0.80 16.98
CA ASP A 100 1.97 -0.26 16.11
C ASP A 100 2.42 -0.05 14.64
N ARG A 101 1.81 -0.80 13.73
CA ARG A 101 2.02 -0.74 12.29
C ARG A 101 1.50 0.58 11.70
N PRO A 102 2.09 1.06 10.59
CA PRO A 102 1.59 2.24 9.90
C PRO A 102 0.13 2.07 9.47
N HIS A 103 -0.62 3.18 9.46
CA HIS A 103 -2.04 3.18 9.09
C HIS A 103 -2.26 3.30 7.57
N PHE A 104 -1.20 3.40 6.78
CA PHE A 104 -1.26 3.58 5.34
C PHE A 104 -0.43 2.52 4.63
N ASN A 105 -0.71 2.32 3.33
CA ASN A 105 0.04 1.39 2.51
C ASN A 105 1.33 2.06 2.02
N GLU A 106 2.45 1.75 2.67
CA GLU A 106 3.77 2.27 2.33
C GLU A 106 4.59 1.36 1.40
N GLY A 107 4.05 0.18 1.08
CA GLY A 107 4.75 -0.88 0.35
C GLY A 107 5.53 -1.84 1.25
N PHE A 108 6.28 -2.76 0.63
CA PHE A 108 6.95 -3.88 1.31
C PHE A 108 8.48 -3.80 1.31
N PHE A 109 9.08 -3.04 0.39
CA PHE A 109 10.54 -2.98 0.20
C PHE A 109 11.04 -1.55 0.25
N GLY A 110 12.12 -1.31 1.00
CA GLY A 110 12.76 0.00 1.06
C GLY A 110 11.85 1.10 1.63
N VAL A 111 10.91 0.76 2.51
CA VAL A 111 9.98 1.72 3.12
C VAL A 111 10.75 2.69 4.01
N ARG A 112 10.69 3.98 3.68
CA ARG A 112 11.40 5.06 4.38
C ARG A 112 10.47 6.07 5.04
N GLU A 113 9.17 5.86 4.93
CA GLU A 113 8.13 6.69 5.53
C GLU A 113 7.09 5.77 6.15
N TRP A 114 6.63 6.09 7.36
CA TRP A 114 5.45 5.48 7.97
C TRP A 114 4.48 6.57 8.36
N ASP A 115 3.27 6.51 7.80
CA ASP A 115 2.20 7.45 8.11
C ASP A 115 1.18 6.86 9.08
N TYR A 116 0.62 7.75 9.90
CA TYR A 116 -0.37 7.44 10.92
C TYR A 116 -1.49 8.49 10.91
N LEU A 117 -2.69 8.05 11.27
CA LEU A 117 -3.86 8.90 11.49
C LEU A 117 -4.31 8.73 12.94
N PHE A 118 -4.10 9.76 13.75
CA PHE A 118 -4.34 9.76 15.18
C PHE A 118 -5.44 10.74 15.57
N ASN A 119 -6.23 10.36 16.57
CA ASN A 119 -7.27 11.18 17.18
C ASN A 119 -6.82 11.55 18.59
N PHE A 120 -6.92 12.84 18.91
CA PHE A 120 -6.62 13.36 20.24
C PHE A 120 -7.85 14.00 20.86
N ARG A 121 -8.05 13.75 22.15
CA ARG A 121 -9.09 14.44 22.92
C ARG A 121 -8.62 15.83 23.32
N THR A 122 -9.40 16.86 22.99
CA THR A 122 -9.07 18.26 23.30
C THR A 122 -9.35 18.62 24.76
N GLY A 123 -10.26 17.87 25.41
CA GLY A 123 -10.83 18.20 26.72
C GLY A 123 -11.98 19.22 26.65
N ARG A 124 -12.43 19.61 25.45
CA ARG A 124 -13.60 20.46 25.25
C ARG A 124 -14.90 19.64 25.30
N ALA A 125 -16.02 20.32 25.48
CA ALA A 125 -17.34 19.69 25.37
C ALA A 125 -17.62 19.26 23.93
N ALA A 126 -18.39 18.18 23.76
CA ALA A 126 -18.84 17.70 22.45
C ALA A 126 -19.64 18.79 21.69
N PRO A 127 -19.58 18.80 20.34
CA PRO A 127 -18.97 17.81 19.46
C PRO A 127 -17.47 18.03 19.15
N ASP A 128 -16.86 19.11 19.62
CA ASP A 128 -15.47 19.51 19.29
C ASP A 128 -14.41 18.88 20.22
N ASP A 129 -14.69 17.69 20.76
CA ASP A 129 -13.84 17.02 21.74
C ASP A 129 -12.69 16.26 21.10
N ILE A 130 -12.71 16.02 19.79
CA ILE A 130 -11.71 15.24 19.04
C ILE A 130 -11.05 16.09 17.96
N VAL A 131 -9.72 15.98 17.86
CA VAL A 131 -8.92 16.51 16.75
C VAL A 131 -8.19 15.36 16.08
N GLN A 132 -8.35 15.23 14.76
CA GLN A 132 -7.64 14.25 13.95
C GLN A 132 -6.34 14.86 13.40
N CYS A 133 -5.25 14.09 13.49
CA CYS A 133 -3.89 14.50 13.21
C CYS A 133 -3.19 13.41 12.40
N GLN A 134 -2.48 13.80 11.34
CA GLN A 134 -1.55 12.89 10.69
C GLN A 134 -0.17 13.04 11.31
N MET A 135 0.52 11.91 11.49
CA MET A 135 1.92 11.86 11.89
C MET A 135 2.69 11.03 10.86
N LYS A 136 3.86 11.52 10.46
CA LYS A 136 4.78 10.79 9.58
C LYS A 136 6.10 10.58 10.28
N VAL A 137 6.57 9.34 10.26
CA VAL A 137 7.93 8.96 10.64
C VAL A 137 8.78 8.87 9.38
N VAL A 138 9.92 9.56 9.35
CA VAL A 138 10.89 9.47 8.25
C VAL A 138 12.13 8.71 8.69
N PHE A 139 12.58 7.78 7.86
CA PHE A 139 13.77 6.96 8.07
C PHE A 139 14.90 7.32 7.09
N ASP A 140 16.15 7.22 7.54
CA ASP A 140 17.31 7.21 6.64
C ASP A 140 17.44 5.87 5.89
N LYS A 141 18.43 5.76 5.01
CA LYS A 141 18.73 4.52 4.28
C LYS A 141 19.15 3.34 5.17
N ASN A 142 19.55 3.60 6.42
CA ASN A 142 19.92 2.60 7.41
C ASN A 142 18.74 2.24 8.33
N GLU A 143 17.52 2.63 7.94
CA GLU A 143 16.27 2.38 8.66
C GLU A 143 16.23 2.96 10.08
N LYS A 144 16.96 4.06 10.30
CA LYS A 144 16.90 4.83 11.54
C LYS A 144 15.98 6.01 11.39
N THR A 145 15.16 6.28 12.41
CA THR A 145 14.30 7.46 12.42
C THR A 145 15.13 8.73 12.37
N ARG A 146 14.67 9.71 11.59
CA ARG A 146 15.36 11.00 11.41
C ARG A 146 14.50 12.16 11.87
N ALA A 147 13.22 12.11 11.53
CA ALA A 147 12.27 13.15 11.87
C ALA A 147 10.87 12.58 12.02
N TYR A 148 10.06 13.31 12.78
CA TYR A 148 8.65 13.07 12.99
C TYR A 148 7.90 14.34 12.61
N TYR A 149 7.03 14.25 11.62
CA TYR A 149 6.26 15.39 11.13
C TYR A 149 4.80 15.25 11.52
N TRP A 150 4.17 16.39 11.82
CA TRP A 150 2.76 16.47 12.20
C TRP A 150 1.99 17.31 11.20
N LYS A 151 0.76 16.88 10.88
CA LYS A 151 -0.18 17.65 10.08
C LYS A 151 -1.57 17.65 10.74
N PRO A 152 -2.13 18.83 11.07
CA PRO A 152 -1.43 20.12 11.12
C PRO A 152 -0.28 20.10 12.15
N GLU A 153 0.69 21.00 11.99
CA GLU A 153 1.89 21.07 12.86
C GLU A 153 1.53 21.26 14.34
N SER A 154 0.42 21.97 14.61
CA SER A 154 -0.14 22.18 15.95
C SER A 154 -0.46 20.89 16.70
N CYS A 155 -0.61 19.75 16.01
CA CYS A 155 -0.84 18.46 16.64
C CYS A 155 0.31 17.98 17.53
N ALA A 156 1.54 18.44 17.29
CA ALA A 156 2.68 18.14 18.16
C ALA A 156 2.44 18.61 19.61
N SER A 157 1.61 19.64 19.81
CA SER A 157 1.28 20.18 21.13
C SER A 157 0.52 19.21 22.04
N PHE A 158 -0.15 18.19 21.48
CA PHE A 158 -0.84 17.17 22.29
C PHE A 158 0.14 16.36 23.15
N LEU A 159 1.41 16.26 22.74
CA LEU A 159 2.46 15.60 23.51
C LEU A 159 2.83 16.37 24.80
N ASN A 160 2.47 17.65 24.90
CA ASN A 160 2.76 18.46 26.09
C ASN A 160 1.61 18.50 27.10
N LYS A 161 0.45 17.89 26.79
CA LYS A 161 -0.72 17.91 27.69
C LYS A 161 -0.56 16.90 28.84
N PRO A 162 -0.70 17.31 30.11
CA PRO A 162 -0.67 16.37 31.23
C PRO A 162 -1.82 15.36 31.09
N ALA A 163 -1.60 14.13 31.58
CA ALA A 163 -2.63 13.10 31.57
C ALA A 163 -3.89 13.59 32.31
N PRO A 164 -5.10 13.28 31.81
CA PRO A 164 -6.32 13.66 32.51
C PRO A 164 -6.34 13.01 33.89
N GLU A 165 -6.66 13.80 34.92
CA GLU A 165 -6.77 13.31 36.29
C GLU A 165 -7.92 12.30 36.36
N VAL A 166 -7.60 11.05 36.66
CA VAL A 166 -8.59 9.98 36.82
C VAL A 166 -9.44 10.31 38.04
N GLN A 167 -10.69 10.74 37.82
CA GLN A 167 -11.66 10.86 38.90
C GLN A 167 -11.85 9.47 39.50
N ARG A 168 -11.33 9.26 40.71
CA ARG A 168 -11.53 8.02 41.45
C ARG A 168 -13.02 7.90 41.73
N VAL A 169 -13.69 6.97 41.06
CA VAL A 169 -15.03 6.55 41.47
C VAL A 169 -14.87 5.85 42.82
N VAL A 170 -15.22 6.55 43.89
CA VAL A 170 -15.29 5.97 45.23
C VAL A 170 -16.44 4.97 45.19
N MET A 171 -16.12 3.67 45.17
CA MET A 171 -17.12 2.63 45.31
C MET A 171 -17.84 2.83 46.65
N PRO A 172 -19.19 2.87 46.68
CA PRO A 172 -19.90 2.90 47.95
C PRO A 172 -19.58 1.62 48.74
N PRO A 173 -19.56 1.70 50.08
CA PRO A 173 -19.30 0.52 50.91
C PRO A 173 -20.33 -0.56 50.60
N VAL A 174 -19.85 -1.79 50.37
CA VAL A 174 -20.70 -2.97 50.28
C VAL A 174 -21.32 -3.18 51.65
N VAL A 175 -22.62 -2.92 51.77
CA VAL A 175 -23.38 -3.19 52.99
C VAL A 175 -23.63 -4.69 53.02
N ALA A 176 -22.92 -5.42 53.88
CA ALA A 176 -23.23 -6.82 54.15
C ALA A 176 -24.54 -6.89 54.95
N ALA A 177 -25.50 -7.67 54.46
CA ALA A 177 -26.78 -7.96 55.12
C ALA A 177 -26.65 -9.11 56.12
#